data_AF-A0A2E8JQ96-F1
#
_entry.id   AF-A0A2E8JQ96-F1
#
_cell.length_a   1.000
_cell.length_b   1.000
_cell.length_c   1.000
_cell.angle_alpha   90.00
_cell.angle_beta   90.00
_cell.angle_gamma   90.00
#
_symmetry.space_group_name_H-M   'P 1'
#
loop_
_entity.id
_entity.type
_entity.pdbx_description
1 polymer ?
#
loop_
_entity_poly.entity_id
_entity_poly.type
_entity_poly.pdbx_seq_one_letter_code
_entity_poly.pdbx_strand_id
1 'polypeptide(L)'
;MTGKMKQKTFIEILGWAGIGLILTAYLLVTLGLLTPQAVIYPLLNGAGAVFLILSSWAKRDFQPVVLNAAWLLIAVIGITASLLE
;
A
#
# COMPACT_ATOMS: atom_id res chain seq x y z
N MET A 1 25.03 14.50 12.75
CA MET A 1 24.57 14.54 11.34
C MET A 1 24.08 13.19 10.80
N THR A 2 24.32 12.06 11.48
CA THR A 2 24.00 10.69 11.04
C THR A 2 22.52 10.29 11.15
N GLY A 3 21.76 10.82 12.12
CA GLY A 3 20.36 10.42 12.34
C GLY A 3 19.39 10.81 11.22
N LYS A 4 19.52 12.03 10.68
CA LYS A 4 18.65 12.52 9.59
C LYS A 4 18.80 11.72 8.29
N MET A 5 20.02 11.23 7.99
CA MET A 5 20.25 10.42 6.79
C MET A 5 19.60 9.04 6.91
N LYS A 6 19.74 8.38 8.07
CA LYS A 6 19.10 7.07 8.31
C LYS A 6 17.57 7.14 8.19
N GLN A 7 16.96 8.21 8.71
CA GLN A 7 15.52 8.42 8.60
C GLN A 7 15.07 8.57 7.14
N LYS A 8 15.84 9.33 6.33
CA LYS A 8 15.54 9.51 4.90
C LYS A 8 15.58 8.19 4.13
N THR A 9 16.61 7.37 4.38
CA THR A 9 16.74 6.04 3.75
C THR A 9 15.61 5.10 4.14
N PHE A 10 15.21 5.07 5.42
CA PHE A 10 14.10 4.22 5.86
C PHE A 10 12.77 4.62 5.20
N ILE A 11 12.49 5.92 5.09
CA ILE A 11 11.31 6.46 4.40
C ILE A 11 11.29 6.04 2.91
N GLU A 12 12.44 6.09 2.25
CA GLU A 12 12.57 5.67 0.85
C GLU A 12 12.32 4.17 0.68
N ILE A 13 12.88 3.33 1.56
CA ILE A 13 12.65 1.88 1.54
C ILE A 13 11.16 1.56 1.74
N LEU A 14 10.49 2.22 2.69
CA LEU A 14 9.04 2.05 2.88
C LEU A 14 8.26 2.42 1.62
N GLY A 15 8.59 3.55 0.98
CA GLY A 15 7.94 3.96 -0.26
C GLY A 15 8.09 2.92 -1.37
N TRP A 16 9.30 2.41 -1.60
CA TRP A 16 9.56 1.38 -2.60
C TRP A 16 8.90 0.04 -2.26
N ALA A 17 8.90 -0.36 -0.99
CA ALA A 17 8.19 -1.56 -0.54
C ALA A 17 6.69 -1.43 -0.78
N GLY A 18 6.10 -0.26 -0.52
CA GLY A 18 4.68 0.00 -0.77
C GLY A 18 4.32 -0.09 -2.25
N ILE A 19 5.14 0.49 -3.13
CA ILE A 19 5.00 0.34 -4.59
C ILE A 19 5.06 -1.13 -4.98
N GLY A 20 6.05 -1.87 -4.48
CA GLY A 20 6.21 -3.29 -4.76
C GLY A 20 4.97 -4.11 -4.37
N LEU A 21 4.38 -3.83 -3.21
CA LEU A 21 3.17 -4.54 -2.74
C LEU A 21 1.96 -4.27 -3.64
N ILE A 22 1.67 -3.01 -3.96
CA ILE A 22 0.52 -2.65 -4.83
C ILE A 22 0.70 -3.24 -6.24
N LEU A 23 1.90 -3.11 -6.82
CA LEU A 23 2.17 -3.67 -8.14
C LEU A 23 2.11 -5.19 -8.16
N THR A 24 2.57 -5.86 -7.09
CA THR A 24 2.44 -7.32 -6.97
C THR A 24 0.97 -7.72 -6.90
N ALA A 25 0.16 -7.02 -6.10
CA ALA A 25 -1.28 -7.28 -6.03
C ALA A 25 -1.96 -7.13 -7.40
N TYR A 26 -1.66 -6.03 -8.11
CA TYR A 26 -2.17 -5.78 -9.45
C TYR A 26 -1.70 -6.82 -10.46
N LEU A 27 -0.42 -7.21 -10.42
CA LEU A 27 0.15 -8.24 -11.30
C LEU A 27 -0.53 -9.59 -11.08
N LEU A 28 -0.70 -10.02 -9.83
CA LEU A 28 -1.32 -11.31 -9.52
C LEU A 28 -2.78 -11.37 -10.02
N VAL A 29 -3.55 -10.28 -9.89
CA VAL A 29 -4.89 -10.20 -10.46
C VAL A 29 -4.85 -10.16 -11.99
N THR A 30 -3.94 -9.40 -12.59
CA THR A 30 -3.80 -9.29 -14.05
C THR A 30 -3.44 -10.64 -14.70
N LEU A 31 -2.62 -11.44 -14.01
CA LEU A 31 -2.25 -12.79 -14.45
C LEU A 31 -3.34 -13.85 -14.16
N GLY A 32 -4.46 -13.46 -13.53
CA GLY A 32 -5.51 -14.39 -13.11
C GLY A 32 -5.09 -15.35 -11.98
N LEU A 33 -3.96 -15.07 -11.31
CA LEU A 33 -3.46 -15.87 -10.18
C LEU A 33 -4.21 -15.56 -8.87
N LEU A 34 -4.85 -14.39 -8.81
CA LEU A 34 -5.74 -13.98 -7.73
C LEU A 34 -7.03 -13.39 -8.30
N THR A 35 -8.11 -13.55 -7.56
CA THR A 35 -9.36 -12.81 -7.81
C THR A 35 -9.41 -11.56 -6.93
N PRO A 36 -10.04 -10.46 -7.37
CA PRO A 36 -10.25 -9.28 -6.52
C PRO A 36 -11.05 -9.57 -5.23
N GLN A 37 -11.83 -10.65 -5.21
CA GLN A 37 -12.64 -11.09 -4.07
C GLN A 37 -11.81 -11.81 -2.99
N ALA A 38 -10.65 -12.36 -3.36
CA ALA A 38 -9.79 -13.05 -2.41
C ALA A 38 -9.20 -12.04 -1.41
N VAL A 39 -9.31 -12.32 -0.11
CA VAL A 39 -8.86 -11.43 0.99
C VAL A 39 -7.40 -10.96 0.87
N ILE A 40 -6.55 -11.74 0.22
CA ILE A 40 -5.14 -11.41 -0.04
C ILE A 40 -4.98 -10.15 -0.92
N TYR A 41 -5.88 -9.94 -1.89
CA TYR A 41 -5.79 -8.78 -2.79
C TYR A 41 -5.97 -7.43 -2.08
N PRO A 42 -7.04 -7.20 -1.30
CA PRO A 42 -7.17 -5.97 -0.52
C PRO A 42 -6.13 -5.90 0.61
N LEU A 43 -5.66 -7.02 1.18
CA LEU A 43 -4.56 -6.99 2.16
C LEU A 43 -3.26 -6.44 1.58
N LEU A 44 -2.84 -6.90 0.40
CA LEU A 44 -1.63 -6.40 -0.27
C LEU A 44 -1.75 -4.92 -0.63
N ASN A 45 -2.90 -4.51 -1.18
CA ASN A 45 -3.16 -3.11 -1.50
C ASN A 45 -3.19 -2.23 -0.25
N GLY A 46 -3.85 -2.67 0.82
CA GLY A 46 -3.91 -1.95 2.09
C GLY A 46 -2.54 -1.80 2.76
N ALA A 47 -1.75 -2.87 2.81
CA ALA A 47 -0.39 -2.83 3.35
C ALA A 47 0.51 -1.89 2.53
N GLY A 48 0.44 -1.97 1.19
CA GLY A 48 1.18 -1.07 0.31
C GLY A 48 0.77 0.39 0.46
N ALA A 49 -0.54 0.64 0.62
CA ALA A 49 -1.09 1.97 0.86
C ALA A 49 -0.58 2.59 2.17
N VAL A 50 -0.52 1.81 3.27
CA VAL A 50 0.03 2.28 4.55
C VAL A 50 1.48 2.73 4.38
N PHE A 51 2.32 1.94 3.71
CA PHE A 51 3.72 2.28 3.49
C PHE A 51 3.87 3.54 2.62
N LEU A 52 3.02 3.69 1.60
CA LEU A 52 3.05 4.88 0.75
C LEU A 52 2.58 6.12 1.49
N ILE A 53 1.53 6.04 2.31
CA ILE A 53 1.09 7.15 3.18
C ILE A 53 2.24 7.59 4.09
N LEU A 54 2.87 6.66 4.82
CA LEU A 54 3.98 6.97 5.72
C LEU A 54 5.14 7.64 4.96
N SER A 55 5.48 7.12 3.77
CA SER A 55 6.61 7.64 2.99
C SER A 55 6.34 9.02 2.39
N SER A 56 5.13 9.27 1.89
CA SER A 56 4.74 10.51 1.20
C SER A 56 4.37 11.62 2.18
N TRP A 57 3.73 11.29 3.30
CA TRP A 57 3.51 12.23 4.41
C TRP A 57 4.83 12.80 4.93
N ALA A 58 5.84 11.93 5.13
CA ALA A 58 7.16 12.37 5.57
C ALA A 58 7.88 13.28 4.55
N LYS A 59 7.53 13.17 3.26
CA LYS A 59 8.01 14.02 2.16
C LYS A 59 7.13 15.27 1.93
N ARG A 60 6.03 15.42 2.68
CA ARG A 60 4.98 16.46 2.48
C ARG A 60 4.37 16.45 1.07
N ASP A 61 4.33 15.27 0.46
CA ASP A 61 3.67 15.05 -0.83
C ASP A 61 2.27 14.50 -0.56
N PHE A 62 1.25 15.34 -0.72
CA PHE A 62 -0.12 15.01 -0.29
C PHE A 62 -0.94 14.27 -1.35
N GLN A 63 -0.55 14.37 -2.64
CA GLN A 63 -1.26 13.69 -3.72
C GLN A 63 -1.22 12.16 -3.53
N PRO A 64 -0.05 11.53 -3.26
CA PRO A 64 0.00 10.11 -2.92
C PRO A 64 -0.69 9.79 -1.60
N VAL A 65 -0.67 10.68 -0.60
CA VAL A 65 -1.37 10.45 0.69
C VAL A 65 -2.86 10.26 0.44
N VAL A 66 -3.50 11.17 -0.30
CA VAL A 66 -4.94 11.10 -0.57
C VAL A 66 -5.28 9.86 -1.39
N LEU A 67 -4.50 9.57 -2.44
CA LEU A 67 -4.70 8.38 -3.26
C LEU A 67 -4.61 7.09 -2.42
N ASN A 68 -3.60 6.98 -1.58
CA ASN A 68 -3.39 5.78 -0.78
C ASN A 68 -4.37 5.68 0.40
N ALA A 69 -4.86 6.79 0.93
CA ALA A 69 -5.95 6.77 1.90
C ALA A 69 -7.24 6.20 1.28
N ALA A 70 -7.55 6.55 0.03
CA ALA A 70 -8.67 5.95 -0.71
C ALA A 70 -8.45 4.45 -0.94
N TRP A 71 -7.24 4.03 -1.34
CA TRP A 71 -6.89 2.61 -1.46
C TRP A 71 -7.03 1.86 -0.14
N LEU A 72 -6.63 2.47 0.98
CA LEU A 72 -6.75 1.87 2.30
C LEU A 72 -8.22 1.69 2.70
N LEU A 73 -9.08 2.67 2.39
CA LEU A 73 -10.53 2.53 2.60
C LEU A 73 -11.12 1.39 1.76
N ILE A 74 -10.75 1.30 0.48
CA ILE A 74 -11.16 0.22 -0.41
C ILE A 74 -10.68 -1.13 0.14
N ALA A 75 -9.45 -1.21 0.65
CA ALA A 75 -8.90 -2.41 1.25
C ALA A 75 -9.70 -2.86 2.49
N VAL A 76 -10.06 -1.93 3.39
CA VAL A 76 -10.89 -2.24 4.56
C VAL A 76 -12.24 -2.80 4.13
N ILE A 77 -12.91 -2.15 3.16
CA ILE A 77 -14.19 -2.63 2.63
C ILE A 77 -14.04 -4.03 2.05
N GLY A 78 -13.01 -4.26 1.21
CA GLY A 78 -12.74 -5.55 0.60
C GLY A 78 -12.48 -6.65 1.62
N ILE A 79 -11.66 -6.38 2.65
CA ILE A 79 -11.39 -7.35 3.72
C ILE A 79 -12.68 -7.67 4.49
N THR A 80 -13.47 -6.67 4.86
CA THR A 80 -14.73 -6.91 5.57
C THR A 80 -15.72 -7.71 4.73
N ALA A 81 -15.80 -7.45 3.42
CA ALA A 81 -16.64 -8.21 2.51
C ALA A 81 -16.19 -9.68 2.42
N SER A 82 -14.88 -9.93 2.23
CA SER A 82 -14.33 -11.29 2.17
C SER A 82 -14.48 -12.11 3.46
N LEU A 83 -14.66 -11.46 4.62
CA LEU A 83 -14.86 -12.15 5.90
C LEU A 83 -16.33 -12.48 6.21
N LEU A 84 -17.27 -11.88 5.47
CA LEU A 84 -18.72 -12.08 5.67
C LEU A 84 -19.31 -13.13 4.72
N GLU A 85 -18.52 -13.60 3.75
CA GLU A 85 -18.81 -14.73 2.85
C GLU A 85 -18.39 -16.07 3.49
#